data_AF-G3B6X6-F1
#
_entry.id   AF-G3B6X6-F1
#
_cell.length_a   1.000
_cell.length_b   1.000
_cell.length_c   1.000
_cell.angle_alpha   90.00
_cell.angle_beta   90.00
_cell.angle_gamma   90.00
#
_symmetry.space_group_name_H-M   'P 1'
#
loop_
_entity.id
_entity.type
_entity.pdbx_description
1 polymer ?
#
loop_
_entity_poly.entity_id
_entity_poly.type
_entity_poly.pdbx_seq_one_letter_code
_entity_poly.pdbx_strand_id
1 'polypeptide(L)'
;MEDHLLSRYSVIMLDEAHERTLSTDILMGLLKNLVQKRKDLKIIIMSATLESKKFQSYFNDAPLLTVPGRTHPVEIYYTPEYQKDYLDSAIRTVLQIHAT
;
A
#
# COMPACT_ATOMS: atom_id res chain seq x y z
N MET A 1 -23.91 -5.80 -18.74
CA MET A 1 -23.27 -7.08 -19.09
C MET A 1 -21.95 -7.11 -18.32
N GLU A 2 -21.79 -8.04 -17.40
CA GLU A 2 -20.60 -8.12 -16.54
C GLU A 2 -19.41 -8.70 -17.32
N ASP A 3 -18.25 -8.05 -17.22
CA ASP A 3 -17.00 -8.48 -17.88
C ASP A 3 -16.07 -9.13 -16.86
N HIS A 4 -16.23 -10.44 -16.66
CA HIS A 4 -15.39 -11.22 -15.75
C HIS A 4 -13.95 -11.40 -16.25
N LEU A 5 -13.68 -11.12 -17.53
CA LEU A 5 -12.35 -11.24 -18.12
C LEU A 5 -11.56 -9.93 -18.06
N LEU A 6 -12.18 -8.84 -17.59
CA LEU A 6 -11.60 -7.50 -17.57
C LEU A 6 -11.01 -7.12 -18.94
N SER A 7 -11.73 -7.49 -20.01
CA SER A 7 -11.28 -7.44 -21.39
C SER A 7 -10.85 -6.07 -21.89
N ARG A 8 -11.34 -5.01 -21.24
CA ARG A 8 -11.01 -3.62 -21.52
C ARG A 8 -9.62 -3.20 -21.04
N TYR A 9 -8.95 -4.00 -20.23
CA TYR A 9 -7.68 -3.66 -19.60
C TYR A 9 -6.57 -4.60 -20.09
N SER A 10 -5.43 -4.02 -20.46
CA SER A 10 -4.20 -4.77 -20.74
C SER A 10 -3.27 -4.82 -19.53
N VAL A 11 -3.39 -3.85 -18.62
CA VAL A 11 -2.60 -3.75 -17.39
C VAL A 11 -3.51 -3.32 -16.25
N ILE A 12 -3.36 -3.96 -15.08
CA ILE A 12 -4.01 -3.57 -13.83
C ILE A 12 -2.94 -3.34 -12.78
N MET A 13 -3.06 -2.22 -12.07
CA MET A 13 -2.13 -1.81 -11.02
C MET A 13 -2.90 -1.69 -9.71
N LEU A 14 -2.51 -2.49 -8.71
CA LEU A 14 -3.06 -2.42 -7.36
C LEU A 14 -2.09 -1.63 -6.50
N ASP A 15 -2.51 -0.43 -6.13
CA ASP A 15 -1.74 0.44 -5.23
C ASP A 15 -2.10 0.18 -3.77
N GLU A 16 -1.19 0.53 -2.87
CA GLU A 16 -1.34 0.41 -1.42
C GLU A 16 -1.84 -0.97 -0.95
N ALA A 17 -1.33 -2.04 -1.58
CA ALA A 17 -1.69 -3.41 -1.22
C ALA A 17 -1.40 -3.74 0.26
N HIS A 18 -0.54 -2.95 0.90
CA HIS A 18 -0.20 -3.06 2.30
C HIS A 18 -1.34 -2.66 3.26
N GLU A 19 -2.34 -1.89 2.81
CA GLU A 19 -3.51 -1.54 3.63
C GLU A 19 -4.49 -2.71 3.81
N ARG A 20 -4.40 -3.75 2.98
CA ARG A 20 -5.18 -5.00 3.12
C ARG A 20 -6.70 -4.76 3.22
N THR A 21 -7.22 -3.86 2.40
CA THR A 21 -8.68 -3.65 2.33
C THR A 21 -9.39 -4.90 1.78
N LEU A 22 -10.65 -5.11 2.19
CA LEU A 22 -11.45 -6.25 1.72
C LEU A 22 -11.54 -6.29 0.19
N SER A 23 -11.76 -5.14 -0.44
CA SER A 23 -11.87 -5.03 -1.90
C SER A 23 -10.56 -5.40 -2.59
N THR A 24 -9.41 -4.94 -2.09
CA THR A 24 -8.09 -5.26 -2.65
C THR A 24 -7.78 -6.76 -2.50
N ASP A 25 -8.08 -7.36 -1.35
CA ASP A 25 -7.86 -8.79 -1.10
C ASP A 25 -8.71 -9.68 -2.02
N ILE A 26 -10.00 -9.35 -2.17
CA ILE A 26 -10.90 -10.05 -3.11
C ILE A 26 -10.37 -9.91 -4.55
N LEU A 27 -10.00 -8.70 -4.94
CA LEU A 27 -9.49 -8.42 -6.28
C LEU A 27 -8.19 -9.18 -6.56
N MET A 28 -7.25 -9.25 -5.61
CA MET A 28 -6.03 -10.05 -5.75
C MET A 28 -6.34 -11.53 -6.00
N GLY A 29 -7.31 -12.10 -5.28
CA GLY A 29 -7.77 -13.48 -5.48
C GLY A 29 -8.34 -13.71 -6.89
N LEU A 30 -9.18 -12.78 -7.37
CA LEU A 30 -9.74 -12.85 -8.72
C LEU A 30 -8.66 -12.72 -9.79
N LEU A 31 -7.76 -11.75 -9.64
CA LEU A 31 -6.67 -11.47 -10.58
C LEU A 31 -5.65 -12.62 -10.66
N LYS A 32 -5.35 -13.28 -9.54
CA LYS A 32 -4.47 -14.46 -9.51
C LYS A 32 -5.01 -15.60 -10.39
N ASN A 33 -6.33 -15.80 -10.42
CA ASN A 33 -6.96 -16.76 -11.31
C ASN A 33 -7.05 -16.25 -12.75
N LEU A 34 -7.31 -14.95 -12.93
CA LEU A 34 -7.48 -14.36 -14.26
C LEU A 34 -6.19 -14.35 -15.08
N VAL A 35 -5.04 -14.03 -14.48
CA VAL A 35 -3.74 -14.01 -15.17
C VAL A 35 -3.30 -15.38 -15.71
N GLN A 36 -3.83 -16.46 -15.13
CA GLN A 36 -3.62 -17.80 -15.67
C GLN A 36 -4.35 -18.00 -17.00
N LYS A 37 -5.54 -17.39 -17.16
CA LYS A 37 -6.40 -17.47 -18.34
C LYS A 37 -6.06 -16.42 -19.40
N ARG A 38 -5.73 -15.19 -18.98
CA ARG A 38 -5.36 -14.05 -19.84
C ARG A 38 -3.87 -13.80 -19.76
N LYS A 39 -3.10 -14.42 -20.67
CA LYS A 39 -1.63 -14.27 -20.75
C LYS A 39 -1.18 -12.90 -21.23
N ASP A 40 -2.09 -12.15 -21.85
CA ASP A 40 -1.90 -10.78 -22.32
C ASP A 40 -2.12 -9.73 -21.21
N LEU A 41 -2.81 -10.09 -20.11
CA LEU A 41 -3.05 -9.20 -18.98
C LEU A 41 -1.81 -9.13 -18.08
N LYS A 42 -1.34 -7.92 -17.80
CA LYS A 42 -0.26 -7.67 -16.83
C LYS A 42 -0.83 -7.14 -15.52
N ILE A 43 -0.24 -7.57 -14.41
CA ILE A 43 -0.61 -7.11 -13.06
C ILE A 43 0.63 -6.52 -12.39
N ILE A 44 0.46 -5.36 -11.77
CA ILE A 44 1.47 -4.71 -10.93
C ILE A 44 0.88 -4.55 -9.53
N ILE A 45 1.61 -5.01 -8.52
CA ILE A 45 1.24 -4.84 -7.11
C ILE A 45 2.23 -3.86 -6.49
N MET A 46 1.75 -2.73 -5.97
CA MET A 46 2.55 -1.76 -5.24
C MET A 46 2.30 -1.85 -3.73
N SER A 47 3.36 -1.65 -2.97
CA SER A 47 3.35 -1.66 -1.51
C SER A 47 4.46 -0.75 -0.99
N ALA A 48 4.16 0.07 0.01
CA ALA A 48 5.14 0.90 0.71
C ALA A 48 5.95 0.14 1.75
N THR A 49 5.55 -1.09 2.11
CA THR A 49 6.16 -1.85 3.22
C THR A 49 7.15 -2.93 2.75
N LEU A 50 8.04 -3.34 3.67
CA LEU A 50 8.98 -4.46 3.48
C LEU A 50 8.31 -5.83 3.40
N GLU A 51 6.99 -5.93 3.64
CA GLU A 51 6.24 -7.18 3.51
C GLU A 51 5.96 -7.59 2.06
N SER A 52 6.54 -6.89 1.07
CA SER A 52 6.43 -7.17 -0.37
C SER A 52 6.73 -8.63 -0.75
N LYS A 53 7.57 -9.33 0.03
CA LYS A 53 7.85 -10.76 -0.12
C LYS A 53 6.61 -11.66 -0.01
N LYS A 54 5.61 -11.29 0.81
CA LYS A 54 4.36 -12.06 0.94
C LYS A 54 3.53 -11.97 -0.34
N PHE A 55 3.52 -10.81 -1.00
CA PHE A 55 2.86 -10.65 -2.30
C PHE A 55 3.60 -11.40 -3.41
N GLN A 56 4.94 -11.35 -3.39
CA GLN A 56 5.77 -12.11 -4.32
C GLN A 56 5.44 -13.61 -4.25
N SER A 57 5.49 -14.22 -3.06
CA SER A 57 5.18 -15.65 -2.91
C SER A 57 3.73 -15.98 -3.26
N TYR A 58 2.79 -15.08 -2.93
CA TYR A 58 1.39 -15.24 -3.31
C TYR A 58 1.18 -15.27 -4.83
N PHE A 59 1.93 -14.46 -5.59
CA PHE A 59 1.88 -14.40 -7.05
C PHE A 59 2.94 -15.28 -7.73
N ASN A 60 3.16 -16.49 -7.21
CA ASN A 60 4.06 -17.50 -7.79
C ASN A 60 5.50 -17.00 -7.96
N ASP A 61 6.05 -16.38 -6.91
CA ASP A 61 7.40 -15.82 -6.88
C ASP A 61 7.66 -14.81 -8.00
N ALA A 62 6.66 -13.96 -8.27
CA ALA A 62 6.74 -12.91 -9.28
C ALA A 62 7.98 -12.00 -9.08
N PRO A 63 8.52 -11.39 -10.15
CA PRO A 63 9.63 -10.47 -10.04
C PRO A 63 9.34 -9.33 -9.06
N LEU A 64 10.26 -9.10 -8.13
CA LEU A 64 10.17 -8.02 -7.14
C LEU A 64 11.09 -6.86 -7.56
N LEU A 65 10.51 -5.68 -7.74
CA LEU A 65 11.24 -4.43 -7.96
C LEU A 65 11.17 -3.58 -6.70
N THR A 66 12.32 -3.25 -6.13
CA THR A 66 12.43 -2.33 -4.99
C THR A 66 12.95 -0.99 -5.46
N VAL A 67 12.17 0.06 -5.27
CA VAL A 67 12.62 1.43 -5.52
C VAL A 67 13.19 1.98 -4.21
N PRO A 68 14.48 2.34 -4.14
CA PRO A 68 15.06 2.89 -2.92
C PRO A 68 14.43 4.25 -2.62
N GLY A 69 13.84 4.37 -1.43
CA GLY A 69 13.40 5.66 -0.92
C GLY A 69 14.60 6.54 -0.58
N ARG A 70 14.43 7.86 -0.71
CA ARG A 70 15.35 8.85 -0.14
C ARG A 70 14.66 9.45 1.07
N THR A 71 15.12 9.12 2.26
CA THR A 71 14.67 9.75 3.50
C THR A 71 15.70 10.78 3.93
N HIS A 72 15.22 11.90 4.48
CA HIS A 72 16.06 12.85 5.21
C HIS A 72 16.03 12.47 6.69
N PRO A 73 17.07 12.78 7.47
CA PRO A 73 17.01 12.58 8.91
C PRO A 73 15.87 13.41 9.49
N VAL A 74 15.01 12.77 10.29
CA VAL A 74 13.89 13.40 11.00
C VAL A 74 14.09 13.17 12.49
N GLU A 75 14.04 14.24 13.27
CA GLU A 75 14.07 14.16 14.74
C GLU A 75 12.68 13.79 15.27
N ILE A 76 12.64 12.85 16.22
CA ILE A 76 11.40 12.38 16.83
C ILE A 76 11.34 12.89 18.27
N TYR A 77 10.29 13.65 18.57
CA TYR A 77 9.99 14.15 19.91
C TYR A 77 8.81 13.38 20.50
N TYR A 78 8.95 12.97 21.76
CA TYR A 78 7.91 12.28 22.51
C TYR A 78 7.40 13.17 23.64
N THR A 79 6.12 13.04 23.97
CA THR A 79 5.58 13.67 25.17
C THR A 79 6.18 13.01 26.42
N PRO A 80 6.56 13.77 27.45
CA PRO A 80 7.15 13.20 28.67
C PRO A 80 6.15 12.31 29.44
N GLU A 81 4.85 12.60 29.30
CA GLU A 81 3.76 11.87 29.93
C GLU A 81 2.60 11.66 28.96
N TYR A 82 1.75 10.67 29.26
CA TYR A 82 0.56 10.34 28.49
C TYR A 82 -0.40 11.54 28.40
N GLN A 83 -0.87 11.83 27.18
CA GLN A 83 -1.82 12.90 26.91
C GLN A 83 -3.24 12.32 26.87
N LYS A 84 -4.07 12.68 27.86
CA LYS A 84 -5.47 12.23 27.93
C LYS A 84 -6.30 12.74 26.75
N ASP A 85 -6.08 14.00 26.35
CA ASP A 85 -6.68 14.60 25.17
C ASP A 85 -5.61 14.80 24.10
N TYR A 86 -5.48 13.81 23.21
CA TYR A 86 -4.49 13.86 22.13
C TYR A 86 -4.82 14.93 21.08
N LEU A 87 -6.09 15.36 20.96
CA LEU A 87 -6.50 16.36 19.99
C LEU A 87 -6.03 17.75 20.43
N ASP A 88 -6.28 18.12 21.70
CA ASP A 88 -5.78 19.38 22.25
C ASP A 88 -4.24 19.43 22.21
N SER A 89 -3.56 18.36 22.63
CA SER A 89 -2.09 18.29 22.61
C SER A 89 -1.53 18.36 21.18
N ALA A 90 -2.18 17.76 20.18
CA ALA A 90 -1.80 17.89 18.78
C ALA A 90 -1.96 19.32 18.26
N ILE A 91 -3.09 19.97 18.55
CA ILE A 91 -3.34 21.37 18.14
C ILE A 91 -2.29 22.29 18.74
N ARG A 92 -2.00 22.17 20.05
CA ARG A 92 -0.95 22.96 20.72
C ARG A 92 0.41 22.74 20.10
N THR A 93 0.78 21.48 19.80
CA THR A 93 2.06 21.14 19.18
C THR A 93 2.18 21.77 17.79
N VAL A 94 1.13 21.70 16.97
CA VAL A 94 1.12 22.34 15.64
C VAL A 94 1.28 23.86 15.75
N LEU A 95 0.56 24.50 16.68
CA LEU A 95 0.68 25.94 16.91
C LEU A 95 2.08 26.34 17.40
N GLN A 96 2.69 25.54 18.27
CA GLN A 96 4.06 25.76 18.75
C GLN A 96 5.08 25.63 17.62
N ILE A 97 4.96 24.60 16.78
CA ILE A 97 5.81 24.42 15.59
C ILE A 97 5.66 25.62 14.64
N HIS A 98 4.43 26.10 14.43
CA HIS A 98 4.16 27.23 13.54
C HIS A 98 4.70 28.57 14.07
N ALA A 99 4.65 28.78 15.38
CA ALA A 99 5.10 30.02 16.03
C ALA A 99 6.62 30.12 16.20
N THR A 100 7.35 29.03 15.92
CA THR A 100 8.82 28.99 15.92
C THR A 100 9.37 29.36 14.55
#